data_AF-A0A448WJC9-F1
#
_entry.id   AF-A0A448WJC9-F1
#
_cell.length_a   1.000
_cell.length_b   1.000
_cell.length_c   1.000
_cell.angle_alpha   90.00
_cell.angle_beta   90.00
_cell.angle_gamma   90.00
#
_symmetry.space_group_name_H-M   'P 1'
#
loop_
_entity.id
_entity.type
_entity.pdbx_description
1 polymer ?
#
loop_
_entity_poly.entity_id
_entity_poly.type
_entity_poly.pdbx_seq_one_letter_code
_entity_poly.pdbx_strand_id
1 'polypeptide(L)'
;MSGRAGRRGKDESGTAILIVDDSMTTGVVKQICMGQPDPLNSAFHLTYNMLLNLLRVEEINPEYMLERSFCQFQNYASLPDLQQREFFIVYCRLFSFVYL
;
A
#
# COMPACT_ATOMS: atom_id res chain seq x y z
N MET A 1 10.26 -14.01 0.37
CA MET A 1 10.56 -15.46 0.56
C MET A 1 12.02 -15.81 0.25
N SER A 2 12.61 -15.29 -0.83
CA SER A 2 14.02 -15.52 -1.22
C SER A 2 15.07 -15.20 -0.13
N GLY A 3 14.82 -14.22 0.73
CA GLY A 3 15.73 -13.84 1.84
C GLY A 3 15.96 -14.90 2.93
N ARG A 4 15.37 -16.10 2.80
CA ARG A 4 15.66 -17.26 3.67
C ARG A 4 16.77 -18.16 3.12
N ALA A 5 17.20 -17.97 1.88
CA ALA A 5 18.28 -18.75 1.28
C ALA A 5 19.64 -18.32 1.83
N GLY A 6 20.49 -19.30 2.14
CA GLY A 6 21.83 -19.10 2.70
C GLY A 6 21.85 -18.95 4.22
N ARG A 7 22.75 -19.69 4.88
CA ARG A 7 22.95 -19.65 6.33
C ARG A 7 24.19 -18.83 6.67
N ARG A 8 24.00 -17.83 7.54
CA ARG A 8 25.07 -16.94 7.99
C ARG A 8 26.26 -17.72 8.55
N GLY A 9 27.43 -17.52 7.94
CA GLY A 9 28.69 -18.13 8.38
C GLY A 9 28.88 -19.60 8.01
N LYS A 10 27.96 -20.21 7.24
CA LYS A 10 28.09 -21.60 6.77
C LYS A 10 28.07 -21.72 5.25
N ASP A 11 27.29 -20.86 4.58
CA ASP A 11 27.15 -20.88 3.13
C ASP A 11 27.74 -19.57 2.56
N GLU A 12 28.51 -19.65 1.47
CA GLU A 12 29.12 -18.47 0.81
C GLU A 12 28.08 -17.62 0.07
N SER A 13 27.02 -18.24 -0.44
CA SER A 13 25.90 -17.58 -1.10
C SER A 13 24.58 -18.34 -0.87
N GLY A 14 23.46 -17.67 -1.10
CA GLY A 14 22.12 -18.25 -1.05
C GLY A 14 21.52 -18.33 -2.45
N THR A 15 21.10 -19.52 -2.88
CA THR A 15 20.46 -19.73 -4.18
C THR A 15 18.95 -19.87 -4.00
N ALA A 16 18.18 -19.08 -4.74
CA ALA A 16 16.73 -19.22 -4.83
C ALA A 16 16.34 -19.52 -6.29
N ILE A 17 15.57 -20.59 -6.50
CA ILE A 17 15.13 -21.02 -7.83
C ILE A 17 13.66 -20.64 -7.99
N LEU A 18 13.36 -19.88 -9.05
CA LEU A 18 12.00 -19.54 -9.44
C LEU A 18 11.57 -20.44 -10.60
N ILE A 19 10.47 -21.17 -10.42
CA ILE A 19 9.84 -21.93 -11.50
C ILE A 19 8.87 -20.97 -12.19
N VAL A 20 9.04 -20.78 -13.50
CA VAL A 20 8.25 -19.86 -14.31
C VAL A 20 7.52 -20.66 -15.39
N ASP A 21 6.27 -20.30 -15.65
CA ASP A 21 5.46 -20.83 -16.73
C ASP A 21 5.48 -19.90 -17.95
N ASP A 22 5.22 -20.43 -19.15
CA ASP A 22 5.32 -19.70 -20.42
C ASP A 22 4.30 -18.55 -20.54
N SER A 23 3.26 -18.57 -19.71
CA SER A 23 2.25 -17.51 -19.60
C SER A 23 2.77 -16.22 -18.96
N MET A 24 3.94 -16.24 -18.31
CA MET A 24 4.49 -15.09 -17.59
C MET A 24 5.33 -14.19 -18.50
N THR A 25 5.00 -12.90 -18.53
CA THR A 25 5.80 -11.90 -19.26
C THR A 25 7.12 -11.60 -18.53
N THR A 26 8.20 -11.36 -19.29
CA THR A 26 9.52 -10.96 -18.77
C THR A 26 9.47 -9.76 -17.82
N GLY A 27 8.54 -8.83 -18.01
CA GLY A 27 8.33 -7.69 -17.11
C GLY A 27 7.93 -8.10 -15.69
N VAL A 28 7.02 -9.09 -15.57
CA VAL A 28 6.54 -9.61 -14.29
C VAL A 28 7.67 -10.35 -13.55
N VAL A 29 8.42 -11.18 -14.28
CA VAL A 29 9.58 -11.89 -13.70
C VAL A 29 10.62 -10.91 -13.17
N LYS A 30 10.91 -9.85 -13.94
CA LYS A 30 11.82 -8.77 -13.49
C LYS A 30 11.30 -8.07 -12.23
N GLN A 31 10.00 -7.80 -12.16
CA GLN A 31 9.39 -7.19 -10.99
C GLN A 31 9.43 -8.11 -9.76
N ILE A 32 9.26 -9.43 -9.93
CA ILE A 32 9.36 -10.38 -8.81
C ILE A 32 10.80 -10.46 -8.29
N CYS A 33 11.80 -10.48 -9.17
CA CYS A 33 13.20 -10.67 -8.79
C CYS A 33 13.89 -9.37 -8.33
N MET A 34 13.56 -8.22 -8.93
CA MET A 34 14.24 -6.93 -8.72
C MET A 34 13.27 -5.79 -8.35
N GLY A 35 12.00 -6.09 -8.14
CA GLY A 35 11.01 -5.08 -7.76
C GLY A 35 11.27 -4.52 -6.37
N GLN A 36 10.71 -3.34 -6.14
CA GLN A 36 10.66 -2.75 -4.81
C GLN A 36 9.68 -3.54 -3.94
N PRO A 37 9.89 -3.59 -2.61
CA PRO A 37 8.92 -4.15 -1.71
C PRO A 37 7.59 -3.39 -1.82
N ASP A 38 6.49 -4.13 -1.80
CA ASP A 38 5.16 -3.52 -1.79
C ASP A 38 4.98 -2.66 -0.54
N PRO A 39 4.30 -1.49 -0.66
CA PRO A 39 4.00 -0.68 0.50
C PRO A 39 3.03 -1.43 1.43
N LEU A 40 3.17 -1.20 2.73
CA LEU A 40 2.23 -1.73 3.71
C LEU A 40 0.94 -0.92 3.63
N ASN A 41 -0.06 -1.44 2.92
CA ASN A 41 -1.38 -0.81 2.82
C ASN A 41 -2.33 -1.41 3.87
N SER A 42 -3.12 -0.54 4.50
CA SER A 42 -4.13 -0.95 5.46
C SER A 42 -5.24 -1.76 4.78
N ALA A 43 -5.50 -2.96 5.30
CA ALA A 43 -6.66 -3.78 4.93
C ALA A 43 -7.83 -3.61 5.91
N PHE A 44 -7.83 -2.54 6.70
CA PHE A 44 -8.85 -2.30 7.71
C PHE A 44 -10.24 -2.12 7.10
N HIS A 45 -11.20 -2.90 7.58
CA HIS A 45 -12.61 -2.82 7.22
C HIS A 45 -13.45 -3.15 8.45
N LEU A 46 -14.59 -2.47 8.59
CA LEU A 46 -15.53 -2.74 9.67
C LEU A 46 -16.26 -4.06 9.44
N THR A 47 -16.30 -4.90 10.46
CA THR A 47 -17.10 -6.14 10.47
C THR A 47 -18.17 -6.06 11.55
N TYR A 48 -19.29 -6.77 11.38
CA TYR A 48 -20.37 -6.78 12.36
C TYR A 48 -19.92 -7.21 13.75
N ASN A 49 -19.10 -8.27 13.83
CA ASN A 49 -18.59 -8.75 15.12
C ASN A 49 -17.72 -7.70 15.81
N MET A 50 -16.86 -7.00 15.07
CA MET A 50 -16.08 -5.89 15.61
C MET A 50 -16.99 -4.80 16.17
N LEU A 51 -17.98 -4.35 15.39
CA LEU A 51 -18.89 -3.29 15.80
C LEU A 51 -19.71 -3.67 17.04
N LEU A 52 -20.24 -4.89 17.09
CA LEU A 52 -20.98 -5.39 18.27
C LEU A 52 -20.09 -5.46 19.52
N ASN A 53 -18.84 -5.90 19.39
CA ASN A 53 -17.91 -5.93 20.51
C ASN A 53 -17.50 -4.53 20.97
N LEU A 54 -17.36 -3.58 20.05
CA LEU A 54 -17.07 -2.18 20.39
C LEU A 54 -18.26 -1.54 21.13
N LEU A 55 -19.49 -1.74 20.65
CA LEU A 55 -20.70 -1.23 21.33
C LEU A 55 -20.94 -1.86 22.71
N ARG A 56 -20.43 -3.07 22.94
CA ARG A 56 -20.55 -3.74 24.23
C ARG A 56 -19.65 -3.13 25.31
N VAL A 57 -18.55 -2.50 24.93
CA VAL A 57 -17.59 -1.91 25.88
C VAL A 57 -17.91 -0.43 26.04
N GLU A 58 -18.51 -0.05 27.17
CA GLU A 58 -19.02 1.32 27.42
C GLU A 58 -17.95 2.42 27.30
N GLU A 59 -16.67 2.08 27.47
CA GLU A 59 -15.56 3.04 27.44
C GLU A 59 -14.93 3.23 26.04
N ILE A 60 -15.37 2.48 25.02
CA ILE A 60 -14.76 2.53 23.68
C ILE A 60 -15.75 3.09 22.66
N ASN A 61 -15.44 4.26 22.11
CA ASN A 61 -16.19 4.80 20.97
C ASN A 61 -15.65 4.21 19.65
N PRO A 62 -16.49 3.53 18.83
CA PRO A 62 -16.07 3.01 17.53
C PRO A 62 -15.55 4.09 16.56
N GLU A 63 -16.10 5.30 16.63
CA GLU A 63 -15.68 6.46 15.81
C GLU A 63 -14.22 6.84 16.14
N TYR A 64 -13.88 6.85 17.42
CA TYR A 64 -12.53 7.13 17.89
C TYR A 64 -11.52 6.08 17.40
N MET A 65 -11.93 4.82 17.29
CA MET A 65 -11.10 3.75 16.72
C MET A 65 -10.88 3.97 15.23
N LEU A 66 -11.92 4.36 14.50
CA LEU A 66 -11.85 4.65 13.05
C LEU A 66 -10.88 5.79 12.74
N GLU A 67 -10.96 6.88 13.50
CA GLU A 67 -10.06 8.04 13.35
C GLU A 67 -8.58 7.66 13.53
N ARG A 68 -8.29 6.73 14.43
CA ARG A 68 -6.92 6.24 14.71
C ARG A 68 -6.52 5.02 13.90
N SER A 69 -7.36 4.57 12.97
CA SER A 69 -7.04 3.42 12.13
C SER A 69 -5.86 3.74 11.19
N PHE A 70 -5.05 2.73 10.88
CA PHE A 70 -3.96 2.88 9.91
C PHE A 70 -4.49 3.24 8.50
N CYS A 71 -5.72 2.82 8.17
CA CYS A 71 -6.38 3.23 6.93
C CYS A 71 -6.58 4.74 6.89
N GLN A 72 -7.12 5.31 7.98
CA GLN A 72 -7.36 6.75 8.06
C GLN A 72 -6.06 7.56 8.06
N PHE A 73 -5.02 7.06 8.73
CA PHE A 73 -3.69 7.66 8.67
C PHE A 73 -3.15 7.75 7.23
N GLN A 74 -3.23 6.65 6.46
CA GLN A 74 -2.78 6.63 5.07
C GLN A 74 -3.60 7.56 4.16
N ASN A 75 -4.92 7.60 4.37
CA ASN A 75 -5.80 8.52 3.64
C ASN A 75 -5.39 9.98 3.88
N TYR A 76 -5.24 10.40 5.14
CA TYR A 76 -4.81 11.77 5.46
C TYR A 76 -3.42 12.09 4.90
N ALA A 77 -2.48 11.16 4.97
CA ALA A 77 -1.14 11.35 4.43
C ALA A 77 -1.14 11.56 2.90
N SER A 78 -2.11 10.97 2.19
CA SER A 78 -2.23 11.10 0.72
C SER A 78 -2.96 12.38 0.26
N LEU A 79 -3.72 13.06 1.14
CA LEU A 79 -4.52 14.23 0.76
C LEU A 79 -3.71 15.39 0.17
N PRO A 80 -2.54 15.80 0.72
CA PRO A 80 -1.77 16.91 0.17
C PRO A 80 -1.35 16.68 -1.29
N ASP A 81 -0.93 15.46 -1.62
CA ASP A 81 -0.50 15.09 -2.97
C ASP A 81 -1.66 15.14 -3.96
N LEU A 82 -2.85 14.71 -3.54
CA LEU A 82 -4.06 14.78 -4.36
C LEU A 82 -4.48 16.22 -4.60
N GLN A 83 -4.44 17.07 -3.56
CA GLN A 83 -4.76 18.49 -3.69
C GLN A 83 -3.79 19.19 -4.66
N GLN A 84 -2.48 18.96 -4.55
CA GLN A 84 -1.50 19.54 -5.46
C GLN A 84 -1.73 19.13 -6.91
N ARG A 85 -2.09 17.86 -7.16
CA ARG A 85 -2.44 17.38 -8.51
C ARG A 85 -3.69 18.05 -9.06
N GLU A 86 -4.75 18.15 -8.26
CA GLU A 86 -5.99 18.84 -8.66
C GLU A 86 -5.73 20.32 -8.99
N PHE A 87 -4.99 21.04 -8.12
CA PHE A 87 -4.59 22.42 -8.39
C PHE A 87 -3.75 22.53 -9.66
N PHE A 88 -2.80 21.63 -9.89
CA PHE A 88 -1.98 21.60 -11.10
C PHE A 88 -2.82 21.38 -12.36
N ILE A 89 -3.79 20.45 -12.33
CA ILE A 89 -4.71 20.20 -13.43
C ILE A 89 -5.55 21.44 -13.73
N VAL A 90 -6.13 22.07 -12.71
CA VAL A 90 -6.92 23.30 -12.87
C VAL A 90 -6.07 24.43 -13.45
N TYR A 91 -4.84 24.59 -12.96
CA TYR A 91 -3.93 25.63 -13.43
C TYR A 91 -3.50 25.40 -14.89
N CYS A 92 -3.12 24.18 -15.26
CA CYS A 92 -2.82 23.83 -16.66
C CYS A 92 -4.04 24.03 -17.58
N ARG A 93 -5.25 23.70 -17.11
CA ARG A 93 -6.47 23.85 -17.89
C ARG A 93 -6.87 25.31 -18.08
N LEU A 94 -6.72 26.14 -17.03
CA LEU A 94 -6.90 27.60 -17.13
C LEU A 94 -5.84 28.24 -18.02
N PHE A 95 -4.58 27.85 -17.90
CA PHE A 95 -3.50 28.38 -18.72
C PHE A 95 -3.68 28.02 -20.21
N SER A 96 -4.10 26.79 -20.52
CA SER A 96 -4.41 26.40 -21.90
C SER A 96 -5.64 27.10 -22.48
N PHE A 97 -6.53 27.67 -21.65
CA PHE A 97 -7.73 28.41 -22.08
C PHE A 97 -7.48 29.92 -22.22
N VAL A 98 -6.50 30.47 -21.50
CA VAL A 98 -6.14 31.91 -21.59
C VAL A 98 -5.18 32.18 -22.75
N TYR A 99 -4.41 31.19 -23.19
CA TYR A 99 -3.43 31.30 -24.29
C TYR A 99 -3.90 30.65 -25.60
N LEU A 100 -5.19 30.38 -25.75
CA LEU A 100 -5.88 30.01 -26.99
C LEU A 100 -7.00 31.02 -27.25
#